data_AF-A0A2S1TZE0-F1
#
_entry.id   AF-A0A2S1TZE0-F1
#
_cell.length_a   1.000
_cell.length_b   1.000
_cell.length_c   1.000
_cell.angle_alpha   90.00
_cell.angle_beta   90.00
_cell.angle_gamma   90.00
#
_symmetry.space_group_name_H-M   'P 1'
#
loop_
_entity.id
_entity.type
_entity.pdbx_description
1 polymer ?
#
loop_
_entity_poly.entity_id
_entity_poly.type
_entity_poly.pdbx_seq_one_letter_code
_entity_poly.pdbx_strand_id
1 'polypeptide(L)'
;YDKAVTPRASYQCYGVEDARISKVGDRYLMTTCSVSPERHSTTLYTSDNALDWRLEGIVLDHQNKDMLIFEGQIGEKYWAQTRPLGDLYFAYPPGSEWRAGPSINLASSPDALHWKPYDKPGI
;
A
#
# COMPACT_ATOMS: atom_id res chain seq x y z
N TYR A 1 18.00 -9.21 -17.50
CA TYR A 1 17.55 -8.46 -16.31
C TYR A 1 17.66 -6.95 -16.55
N ASP A 2 17.18 -6.44 -17.68
CA ASP A 2 17.18 -5.01 -18.03
C ASP A 2 15.92 -4.28 -17.56
N LYS A 3 14.83 -5.02 -17.31
CA LYS A 3 13.54 -4.50 -16.84
C LYS A 3 13.24 -4.73 -15.35
N ALA A 4 14.24 -5.12 -14.57
CA ALA A 4 14.05 -5.33 -13.14
C ALA A 4 13.70 -4.01 -12.44
N VAL A 5 12.73 -4.05 -11.53
CA VAL A 5 12.46 -2.94 -10.61
C VAL A 5 13.55 -2.96 -9.56
N THR A 6 14.34 -1.89 -9.52
CA THR A 6 15.46 -1.70 -8.59
C THR A 6 15.26 -0.38 -7.85
N PRO A 7 15.94 -0.14 -6.71
CA PRO A 7 15.84 1.13 -5.99
C PRO A 7 16.11 2.35 -6.90
N ARG A 8 15.21 3.34 -6.89
CA ARG A 8 15.27 4.59 -7.67
C ARG A 8 15.26 5.86 -6.80
N ALA A 9 15.06 5.73 -5.49
CA ALA A 9 14.99 6.84 -4.54
C ALA A 9 15.63 6.47 -3.19
N SER A 10 15.95 7.48 -2.37
CA SER A 10 16.60 7.27 -1.05
C SER A 10 15.81 6.33 -0.14
N TYR A 11 14.49 6.45 -0.16
CA TYR A 11 13.57 5.64 0.65
C TYR A 11 13.45 4.17 0.20
N GLN A 12 14.30 3.73 -0.74
CA GLN A 12 14.37 2.34 -1.24
C GLN A 12 15.75 1.71 -1.03
N CYS A 13 16.67 2.39 -0.33
CA CYS A 13 18.08 1.99 -0.29
C CYS A 13 18.34 0.63 0.39
N TYR A 14 17.41 0.12 1.20
CA TYR A 14 17.48 -1.23 1.76
C TYR A 14 16.70 -2.26 0.93
N GLY A 15 15.75 -1.83 0.10
CA GLY A 15 15.02 -2.75 -0.78
C GLY A 15 13.73 -2.17 -1.35
N VAL A 16 13.31 -2.81 -2.45
CA VAL A 16 11.95 -2.74 -3.00
C VAL A 16 11.41 -4.17 -2.94
N GLU A 17 10.37 -4.39 -2.13
CA GLU A 17 9.95 -5.71 -1.71
C GLU A 17 8.45 -5.95 -1.98
N ASP A 18 8.06 -7.22 -1.98
CA ASP A 18 6.67 -7.69 -1.89
C ASP A 18 5.68 -7.04 -2.88
N ALA A 19 6.08 -6.89 -4.15
CA ALA A 19 5.27 -6.25 -5.17
C ALA A 19 3.89 -6.92 -5.35
N ARG A 20 2.81 -6.11 -5.39
CA ARG A 20 1.46 -6.54 -5.74
C ARG A 20 0.97 -5.71 -6.93
N ILE A 21 0.45 -6.36 -7.96
CA ILE A 21 0.00 -5.71 -9.19
C ILE A 21 -1.50 -5.90 -9.33
N SER A 22 -2.22 -4.82 -9.58
CA SER A 22 -3.65 -4.82 -9.91
C SER A 22 -3.86 -4.06 -11.21
N LYS A 23 -4.69 -4.60 -12.10
CA LYS A 23 -5.15 -3.85 -13.28
C LYS A 23 -6.46 -3.15 -12.95
N VAL A 24 -6.50 -1.82 -13.08
CA VAL A 24 -7.71 -1.02 -12.83
C VAL A 24 -8.01 -0.19 -14.06
N GLY A 25 -9.10 -0.53 -14.76
CA GLY A 25 -9.37 0.01 -16.10
C GLY A 25 -8.24 -0.35 -17.06
N ASP A 26 -7.66 0.66 -17.71
CA ASP A 26 -6.61 0.48 -18.72
C ASP A 26 -5.18 0.60 -18.16
N ARG A 27 -5.00 0.74 -16.84
CA ARG A 27 -3.69 0.95 -16.20
C ARG A 27 -3.34 -0.15 -15.21
N TYR A 28 -2.06 -0.47 -15.10
CA TYR A 28 -1.51 -1.34 -14.07
C TYR A 28 -0.98 -0.51 -12.91
N LEU A 29 -1.37 -0.89 -11.70
CA LEU A 29 -0.95 -0.29 -10.45
C LEU A 29 -0.15 -1.33 -9.66
N MET A 30 1.09 -1.03 -9.33
CA MET A 30 1.94 -1.91 -8.54
C MET A 30 2.31 -1.25 -7.22
N THR A 31 1.87 -1.81 -6.11
CA THR A 31 2.31 -1.42 -4.78
C THR A 31 3.56 -2.22 -4.41
N THR A 32 4.51 -1.57 -3.74
CA THR A 32 5.71 -2.24 -3.21
C THR A 32 6.03 -1.72 -1.81
N CYS A 33 6.68 -2.56 -1.02
CA CYS A 33 7.31 -2.14 0.21
C CYS A 33 8.66 -1.48 -0.11
N SER A 34 8.83 -0.21 0.25
CA SER A 34 10.08 0.53 0.09
C SER A 34 10.73 0.74 1.45
N VAL A 35 11.97 0.27 1.56
CA VAL A 35 12.69 0.14 2.83
C VAL A 35 13.96 1.00 2.82
N SER A 36 14.16 1.75 3.90
CA SER A 36 15.29 2.64 4.12
C SER A 36 15.47 2.96 5.62
N PRO A 37 16.56 3.64 6.04
CA PRO A 37 16.70 4.14 7.40
C PRO A 37 15.60 5.10 7.82
N GLU A 38 15.05 5.86 6.88
CA GLU A 38 14.02 6.87 7.15
C GLU A 38 12.61 6.28 7.14
N ARG A 39 12.33 5.30 6.26
CA ARG A 39 10.97 4.85 5.97
C ARG A 39 10.89 3.36 5.70
N HIS A 40 9.81 2.76 6.21
CA HIS A 40 9.26 1.48 5.78
C HIS A 40 7.84 1.77 5.29
N SER A 41 7.68 1.98 3.98
CA SER A 41 6.49 2.63 3.41
C SER A 41 5.96 1.87 2.19
N THR A 42 4.71 2.12 1.82
CA THR A 42 4.18 1.63 0.55
C THR A 42 4.38 2.68 -0.54
N THR A 43 5.04 2.28 -1.63
CA THR A 43 5.14 3.09 -2.85
C THR A 43 4.28 2.53 -3.96
N LEU A 44 3.83 3.42 -4.84
CA LEU A 44 3.09 3.08 -6.05
C LEU A 44 3.98 3.21 -7.28
N TYR A 45 3.85 2.23 -8.17
CA TYR A 45 4.28 2.30 -9.54
C TYR A 45 3.08 2.19 -10.47
N THR A 46 3.13 2.88 -11.61
CA THR A 46 2.12 2.76 -12.67
C THR A 46 2.77 2.26 -13.96
N SER A 47 1.97 1.57 -14.78
CA SER A 47 2.39 1.12 -16.11
C SER A 47 1.18 0.93 -17.01
N ASP A 48 1.37 1.13 -18.32
CA ASP A 48 0.33 0.84 -19.32
C ASP A 48 0.47 -0.59 -19.90
N ASN A 49 1.63 -1.24 -19.69
CA ASN A 49 1.96 -2.54 -20.29
C ASN A 49 2.50 -3.59 -19.30
N ALA A 50 2.51 -3.28 -17.99
CA ALA A 50 3.07 -4.11 -16.92
C ALA A 50 4.56 -4.46 -17.07
N LEU A 51 5.30 -3.73 -17.92
CA LEU A 51 6.72 -3.92 -18.18
C LEU A 51 7.50 -2.64 -17.89
N ASP A 52 7.01 -1.50 -18.39
CA ASP A 52 7.61 -0.20 -18.21
C ASP A 52 6.94 0.51 -17.04
N TRP A 53 7.60 0.45 -15.88
CA TRP A 53 7.09 0.96 -14.61
C TRP A 53 7.59 2.37 -14.32
N ARG A 54 6.68 3.30 -14.03
CA ARG A 54 6.96 4.63 -13.48
C ARG A 54 6.75 4.61 -11.97
N LEU A 55 7.73 5.10 -11.20
CA LEU A 55 7.57 5.32 -9.76
C LEU A 55 6.75 6.60 -9.54
N GLU A 56 5.56 6.48 -8.97
CA GLU A 56 4.72 7.63 -8.59
C GLU A 56 5.08 8.17 -7.20
N GLY A 57 5.73 7.37 -6.36
CA GLY A 57 6.23 7.76 -5.04
C GLY A 57 5.54 7.02 -3.90
N ILE A 58 5.66 7.57 -2.69
CA ILE A 58 5.05 7.02 -1.47
C ILE A 58 3.55 7.35 -1.45
N VAL A 59 2.72 6.34 -1.27
CA VAL A 59 1.24 6.49 -1.21
C VAL A 59 0.66 6.12 0.16
N LEU A 60 1.38 5.33 0.96
CA LEU A 60 1.12 5.17 2.39
C LEU A 60 2.46 5.30 3.11
N ASP A 61 2.50 6.23 4.08
CA ASP A 61 3.71 6.56 4.81
C ASP A 61 4.08 5.49 5.86
N HIS A 62 5.04 5.81 6.73
CA HIS A 62 5.71 4.95 7.70
C HIS A 62 4.86 3.80 8.27
N GLN A 63 5.51 2.64 8.29
CA GLN A 63 5.00 1.39 8.83
C GLN A 63 3.68 0.98 8.16
N ASN A 64 3.65 0.89 6.83
CA ASN A 64 2.50 0.31 6.12
C ASN A 64 2.99 -0.58 4.97
N LYS A 65 2.57 -1.85 4.98
CA LYS A 65 2.95 -2.86 3.98
C LYS A 65 1.73 -3.68 3.56
N ASP A 66 1.94 -4.63 2.66
CA ASP A 66 0.90 -5.55 2.18
C ASP A 66 -0.32 -4.87 1.54
N MET A 67 -0.16 -3.66 1.03
CA MET A 67 -1.24 -2.92 0.38
C MET A 67 -1.69 -3.63 -0.90
N LEU A 68 -2.99 -3.83 -1.06
CA LEU A 68 -3.59 -4.49 -2.22
C LEU A 68 -4.76 -3.66 -2.76
N ILE A 69 -4.58 -3.11 -3.96
CA ILE A 69 -5.60 -2.31 -4.64
C ILE A 69 -6.62 -3.25 -5.31
N PHE A 70 -7.91 -3.01 -5.17
CA PHE A 70 -8.93 -3.77 -5.87
C PHE A 70 -8.95 -3.42 -7.36
N GLU A 71 -9.21 -4.42 -8.21
CA GLU A 71 -9.21 -4.27 -9.68
C GLU A 71 -10.42 -3.47 -10.22
N GLY A 72 -11.39 -3.15 -9.35
CA GLY A 72 -12.57 -2.35 -9.66
C GLY A 72 -12.69 -1.10 -8.80
N GLN A 73 -13.44 -0.12 -9.31
CA GLN A 73 -13.82 1.06 -8.54
C GLN A 73 -15.21 0.87 -7.91
N ILE A 74 -15.41 1.43 -6.72
CA ILE A 74 -16.69 1.43 -6.02
C ILE A 74 -17.04 2.89 -5.70
N GLY A 75 -18.13 3.38 -6.28
CA GLY A 75 -18.54 4.78 -6.15
C GLY A 75 -17.47 5.75 -6.67
N GLU A 76 -16.94 5.48 -7.88
CA GLU A 76 -15.90 6.30 -8.56
C GLU A 76 -14.58 6.44 -7.79
N LYS A 77 -14.36 5.59 -6.79
CA LYS A 77 -13.13 5.58 -5.98
C LYS A 77 -12.38 4.28 -6.15
N TYR A 78 -11.06 4.38 -6.09
CA TYR A 78 -10.18 3.24 -5.83
C TYR A 78 -10.35 2.80 -4.38
N TRP A 79 -10.15 1.51 -4.16
CA TRP A 79 -10.19 0.90 -2.85
C TRP A 79 -9.01 -0.04 -2.69
N ALA A 80 -8.49 -0.13 -1.46
CA ALA A 80 -7.38 -1.01 -1.15
C ALA A 80 -7.51 -1.60 0.26
N GLN A 81 -7.00 -2.81 0.40
CA GLN A 81 -6.57 -3.32 1.69
C GLN A 81 -5.23 -2.68 2.05
N THR A 82 -5.08 -2.30 3.31
CA THR A 82 -3.85 -1.71 3.88
C THR A 82 -3.52 -2.43 5.17
N ARG A 83 -2.24 -2.41 5.57
CA ARG A 83 -1.83 -3.00 6.84
C ARG A 83 -0.92 -2.01 7.56
N PRO A 84 -1.50 -1.05 8.30
CA PRO A 84 -0.74 -0.20 9.19
C PRO A 84 -0.08 -1.06 10.27
N LEU A 85 1.18 -0.78 10.47
CA LEU A 85 2.04 -1.27 11.52
C LEU A 85 2.27 -0.10 12.47
N GLY A 86 2.33 -0.41 13.76
CA GLY A 86 2.61 0.58 14.79
C GLY A 86 3.36 -0.09 15.92
N ASP A 87 4.24 0.68 16.58
CA ASP A 87 4.96 0.18 17.76
C ASP A 87 4.09 0.17 19.02
N LEU A 88 2.91 0.81 18.98
CA LEU A 88 2.00 0.94 20.11
C LEU A 88 0.63 0.32 19.80
N TYR A 89 0.34 -0.80 20.46
CA TYR A 89 -0.98 -1.42 20.46
C TYR A 89 -1.51 -1.49 21.89
N PHE A 90 -2.76 -1.06 22.09
CA PHE A 90 -3.41 -1.09 23.40
C PHE A 90 -4.13 -2.42 23.63
N ALA A 91 -4.02 -2.94 24.85
CA ALA A 91 -4.82 -4.08 25.27
C ALA A 91 -6.30 -3.69 25.31
N TYR A 92 -7.15 -4.55 24.75
CA TYR A 92 -8.59 -4.42 24.84
C TYR A 92 -9.12 -5.14 26.10
N PRO A 93 -10.25 -4.69 26.67
CA PRO A 93 -10.85 -5.35 27.83
C PRO A 93 -11.33 -6.78 27.49
N PRO A 94 -11.46 -7.67 28.49
CA PRO A 94 -12.02 -9.00 28.28
C PRO A 94 -13.39 -8.95 27.60
N GLY A 95 -13.60 -9.79 26.58
CA GLY A 95 -14.85 -9.84 25.81
C GLY A 95 -14.95 -8.83 24.67
N SER A 96 -13.89 -8.05 24.38
CA SER A 96 -13.88 -7.19 23.19
C SER A 96 -13.93 -8.02 21.90
N GLU A 97 -14.70 -7.53 20.93
CA GLU A 97 -14.70 -8.03 19.54
C GLU A 97 -13.35 -7.79 18.85
N TRP A 98 -12.60 -6.78 19.31
CA TRP A 98 -11.36 -6.31 18.70
C TRP A 98 -10.13 -6.83 19.44
N ARG A 99 -9.02 -6.97 18.70
CA ARG A 99 -7.73 -7.39 19.24
C ARG A 99 -6.67 -6.33 18.96
N ALA A 100 -5.74 -6.23 19.90
CA ALA A 100 -4.52 -5.45 19.73
C ALA A 100 -3.63 -6.06 18.65
N GLY A 101 -2.83 -5.24 17.98
CA GLY A 101 -1.86 -5.68 16.99
C GLY A 101 -2.18 -5.22 15.57
N PRO A 102 -1.37 -5.68 14.60
CA PRO A 102 -1.58 -5.35 13.21
C PRO A 102 -2.86 -5.99 12.66
N SER A 103 -3.62 -5.22 11.89
CA SER A 103 -4.84 -5.68 11.23
C SER A 103 -4.90 -5.24 9.78
N ILE A 104 -5.68 -5.97 8.97
CA ILE A 104 -6.02 -5.55 7.61
C ILE A 104 -7.11 -4.49 7.71
N ASN A 105 -6.88 -3.34 7.09
CA ASN A 105 -7.79 -2.21 7.07
C ASN A 105 -8.16 -1.84 5.64
N LEU A 106 -9.17 -0.98 5.48
CA LEU A 106 -9.57 -0.47 4.17
C LEU A 106 -9.17 1.00 4.03
N ALA A 107 -8.85 1.40 2.81
CA ALA A 107 -8.67 2.79 2.42
C ALA A 107 -9.30 3.02 1.04
N SER A 108 -9.68 4.28 0.78
CA SER A 108 -10.19 4.71 -0.52
C SER A 108 -9.39 5.88 -1.07
N SER A 109 -9.35 6.02 -2.38
CA SER A 109 -8.63 7.09 -3.06
C SER A 109 -9.40 7.59 -4.29
N PRO A 110 -9.39 8.90 -4.58
CA PRO A 110 -9.97 9.42 -5.82
C PRO A 110 -9.08 9.17 -7.05
N ASP A 111 -7.78 8.93 -6.87
CA ASP A 111 -6.79 8.96 -7.96
C ASP A 111 -5.69 7.88 -7.85
N ALA A 112 -5.83 6.97 -6.89
CA ALA A 112 -4.84 5.97 -6.49
C ALA A 112 -3.55 6.54 -5.87
N LEU A 113 -3.43 7.86 -5.70
CA LEU A 113 -2.28 8.54 -5.10
C LEU A 113 -2.59 8.99 -3.67
N HIS A 114 -3.78 9.54 -3.45
CA HIS A 114 -4.19 10.11 -2.16
C HIS A 114 -5.16 9.16 -1.44
N TRP A 115 -4.67 8.46 -0.43
CA TRP A 115 -5.45 7.44 0.28
C TRP A 115 -5.99 7.96 1.61
N LYS A 116 -7.32 7.90 1.78
CA LYS A 116 -7.98 8.12 3.05
C LYS A 116 -8.34 6.77 3.69
N PRO A 117 -7.94 6.50 4.95
CA PRO A 117 -8.47 5.36 5.70
C PRO A 117 -10.00 5.35 5.71
N TYR A 118 -10.58 4.15 5.64
CA TYR A 118 -12.01 3.98 5.82
C TYR A 118 -12.35 4.12 7.30
N ASP A 119 -13.43 4.85 7.61
CA ASP A 119 -13.74 5.24 9.00
C ASP A 119 -14.20 4.06 9.87
N LYS A 120 -14.56 2.93 9.24
CA LYS A 120 -14.91 1.70 9.94
C LYS A 120 -13.73 0.73 9.85
N PRO A 121 -13.45 -0.02 10.93
CA PRO A 121 -12.44 -1.08 10.89
C PRO A 121 -12.74 -2.04 9.73
N GLY A 122 -11.66 -2.52 9.11
CA GLY A 122 -11.73 -3.62 8.15
C GLY A 122 -12.19 -4.92 8.83
N ILE A 123 -12.18 -6.01 8.05
CA ILE A 123 -12.50 -7.36 8.53
C ILE A 123 -11.66 -7.72 9.76
#